data_AF-A0A2G5L376-F1
#
_entry.id   AF-A0A2G5L376-F1
#
_cell.length_a   1.000
_cell.length_b   1.000
_cell.length_c   1.000
_cell.angle_alpha   90.00
_cell.angle_beta   90.00
_cell.angle_gamma   90.00
#
_symmetry.space_group_name_H-M   'P 1'
#
loop_
_entity.id
_entity.type
_entity.pdbx_description
1 polymer ?
#
loop_
_entity_poly.entity_id
_entity_poly.type
_entity_poly.pdbx_seq_one_letter_code
_entity_poly.pdbx_strand_id
1 'polypeptide(L)'
;MAGHKKISIAMKTYFAIISLIVLSLTSCGKEDSSSIVGEWRLTKLTYWGIEEGSEEWSFFEDDYSNYGVTYTFLANGTLKIDAGNNPDWVNNTANYEFGYFPLGGSTDPEALLVKIDGSKWTYSYDGTTMILGKSYVDGADYHFDRK
;
A
#
# COMPACT_ATOMS: atom_id res chain seq x y z
N MET A 1 -50.25 5.05 51.22
CA MET A 1 -49.81 5.36 49.84
C MET A 1 -48.36 5.82 49.89
N ALA A 2 -47.42 4.94 49.57
CA ALA A 2 -46.02 5.31 49.36
C ALA A 2 -45.47 4.37 48.29
N GLY A 3 -45.57 4.83 47.05
CA GLY A 3 -45.10 4.13 45.87
C GLY A 3 -43.70 4.59 45.46
N HIS A 4 -42.89 3.62 45.09
CA HIS A 4 -41.86 3.67 44.06
C HIS A 4 -40.75 4.75 44.16
N LYS A 5 -39.55 4.30 44.54
CA LYS A 5 -38.30 4.54 43.77
C LYS A 5 -37.10 3.88 44.45
N LYS A 6 -36.91 2.58 44.21
CA LYS A 6 -35.61 1.89 44.47
C LYS A 6 -35.34 0.84 43.39
N ILE A 7 -35.52 1.20 42.13
CA ILE A 7 -35.06 0.40 40.98
C ILE A 7 -34.55 1.38 39.93
N SER A 8 -33.35 1.93 40.13
CA SER A 8 -32.73 2.81 39.12
C SER A 8 -31.21 2.86 39.19
N ILE A 9 -30.58 2.35 40.25
CA ILE A 9 -29.13 2.50 40.44
C ILE A 9 -28.40 1.24 39.98
N ALA A 10 -28.85 0.04 40.40
CA ALA A 10 -28.16 -1.21 40.08
C ALA A 10 -28.06 -1.48 38.55
N MET A 11 -29.12 -1.23 37.78
CA MET A 11 -29.14 -1.53 36.33
C MET A 11 -28.23 -0.61 35.49
N LYS A 12 -27.94 0.61 35.97
CA LYS A 12 -27.01 1.54 35.32
C LYS A 12 -25.55 1.16 35.55
N THR A 13 -25.23 0.55 36.69
CA THR A 13 -23.86 0.12 37.03
C THR A 13 -23.44 -1.10 36.22
N TYR A 14 -24.33 -2.07 35.97
CA TYR A 14 -24.03 -3.24 35.13
C TYR A 14 -23.78 -2.88 33.67
N PHE A 15 -24.54 -1.93 33.11
CA PHE A 15 -24.31 -1.43 31.74
C PHE A 15 -22.95 -0.72 31.59
N ALA A 16 -22.53 0.03 32.61
CA ALA A 16 -21.25 0.73 32.61
C ALA A 16 -20.05 -0.23 32.69
N ILE A 17 -20.17 -1.33 33.46
CA ILE A 17 -19.09 -2.33 33.61
C ILE A 17 -18.94 -3.18 32.34
N ILE A 18 -20.06 -3.55 31.68
CA ILE A 18 -20.02 -4.28 30.40
C ILE A 18 -19.42 -3.41 29.29
N SER A 19 -19.70 -2.10 29.28
CA SER A 19 -19.13 -1.18 28.30
C SER A 19 -17.62 -0.97 28.45
N LEU A 20 -17.05 -1.20 29.64
CA LEU A 20 -15.61 -0.99 29.89
C LEU A 20 -14.76 -2.21 29.47
N ILE A 21 -15.35 -3.41 29.41
CA ILE A 21 -14.67 -4.65 29.01
C ILE A 21 -14.61 -4.79 27.47
N VAL A 22 -15.50 -4.12 26.73
CA VAL A 22 -15.50 -4.16 25.25
C VAL A 22 -14.40 -3.26 24.64
N LEU A 23 -13.79 -2.37 25.44
CA LEU A 23 -12.71 -1.47 25.00
C LEU A 23 -11.30 -2.06 25.11
N SER A 24 -11.12 -3.26 25.65
CA SER A 24 -9.81 -3.91 25.81
C SER A 24 -9.55 -5.06 24.84
N LEU A 25 -10.41 -5.24 23.83
CA LEU A 25 -10.18 -6.16 22.71
C LEU A 25 -9.84 -5.44 21.39
N THR A 26 -9.44 -4.17 21.43
CA THR A 26 -8.56 -3.65 20.38
C THR A 26 -7.22 -4.31 20.55
N SER A 27 -7.18 -5.55 20.05
CA SER A 27 -6.03 -6.21 19.49
C SER A 27 -4.98 -5.17 19.14
N CYS A 28 -3.94 -5.10 19.95
CA CYS A 28 -2.64 -4.67 19.48
C CYS A 28 -2.19 -5.77 18.50
N GLY A 29 -2.84 -5.82 17.34
CA GLY A 29 -2.31 -6.51 16.20
C GLY A 29 -1.00 -5.82 15.94
N LYS A 30 0.09 -6.59 15.95
CA LYS A 30 1.35 -6.15 15.35
C LYS A 30 0.95 -5.47 14.06
N GLU A 31 1.27 -4.18 13.92
CA GLU A 31 1.12 -3.54 12.63
C GLU A 31 2.00 -4.36 11.69
N ASP A 32 1.35 -5.23 10.92
CA ASP A 32 1.97 -5.89 9.79
C ASP A 32 2.32 -4.73 8.85
N SER A 33 3.55 -4.23 8.99
CA SER A 33 4.16 -3.19 8.15
C SER A 33 4.24 -3.60 6.67
N SER A 34 3.66 -4.74 6.32
CA SER A 34 3.47 -5.26 4.98
C SER A 34 2.18 -4.79 4.31
N SER A 35 1.28 -4.03 4.94
CA SER A 35 0.02 -3.67 4.25
C SER A 35 0.21 -2.58 3.18
N ILE A 36 0.30 -3.02 1.92
CA ILE A 36 0.32 -2.15 0.73
C ILE A 36 -1.00 -1.36 0.55
N VAL A 37 -2.09 -1.78 1.21
CA VAL A 37 -3.39 -1.12 1.13
C VAL A 37 -3.29 0.33 1.58
N GLY A 38 -3.78 1.24 0.75
CA GLY A 38 -3.72 2.67 1.00
C GLY A 38 -3.53 3.49 -0.27
N GLU A 39 -3.41 4.80 -0.06
CA GLU A 39 -3.15 5.78 -1.11
C GLU A 39 -1.67 6.16 -1.07
N TRP A 40 -1.04 6.13 -2.24
CA TRP A 40 0.39 6.32 -2.42
C TRP A 40 0.63 7.29 -3.55
N ARG A 41 1.42 8.34 -3.31
CA ARG A 41 1.77 9.33 -4.33
C ARG A 41 3.11 8.94 -4.95
N LEU A 42 3.15 8.84 -6.28
CA LEU A 42 4.41 8.65 -7.01
C LEU A 42 5.24 9.93 -6.90
N THR A 43 6.48 9.80 -6.46
CA THR A 43 7.39 10.94 -6.28
C THR A 43 8.61 10.87 -7.17
N LYS A 44 9.07 9.66 -7.53
CA LYS A 44 10.26 9.48 -8.34
C LYS A 44 10.22 8.19 -9.13
N LEU A 45 10.79 8.21 -10.33
CA LEU A 45 11.20 7.02 -11.06
C LEU A 45 12.73 6.95 -11.12
N THR A 46 13.29 5.76 -10.95
CA THR A 46 14.74 5.54 -11.11
C THR A 46 15.01 4.36 -12.02
N TYR A 47 15.95 4.48 -12.96
CA TYR A 47 16.27 3.40 -13.90
C TYR A 47 17.70 3.51 -14.43
N TRP A 48 18.20 2.40 -14.96
CA TRP A 48 19.43 2.38 -15.74
C TRP A 48 19.09 2.50 -17.23
N GLY A 49 19.85 3.31 -17.96
CA GLY A 49 19.67 3.50 -19.40
C GLY A 49 20.94 3.98 -20.07
N ILE A 50 20.85 4.22 -21.37
CA ILE A 50 21.91 4.89 -22.14
C ILE A 50 21.38 6.28 -22.49
N GLU A 51 22.20 7.31 -22.23
CA GLU A 51 21.86 8.69 -22.57
C GLU A 51 21.90 8.90 -24.10
N GLU A 52 21.06 9.79 -24.62
CA GLU A 52 21.08 10.10 -26.05
C GLU A 52 22.47 10.63 -26.45
N GLY A 53 23.12 9.93 -27.38
CA GLY A 53 24.46 10.28 -27.86
C GLY A 53 25.60 9.73 -27.01
N SER A 54 25.32 8.89 -26.01
CA SER A 54 26.33 8.13 -25.26
C SER A 54 26.30 6.63 -25.62
N GLU A 55 27.39 5.93 -25.32
CA GLU A 55 27.46 4.45 -25.34
C GLU A 55 27.54 3.87 -23.92
N GLU A 56 27.50 4.74 -22.90
CA GLU A 56 27.73 4.36 -21.50
C GLU A 56 26.41 4.28 -20.73
N TRP A 57 26.28 3.20 -19.95
CA TRP A 57 25.16 3.03 -19.03
C TRP A 57 25.23 4.03 -17.89
N SER A 58 24.13 4.73 -17.66
CA SER A 58 23.98 5.73 -16.61
C SER A 58 22.70 5.46 -15.81
N PHE A 59 22.71 5.94 -14.57
CA PHE A 59 21.57 5.92 -13.68
C PHE A 59 20.78 7.23 -13.83
N PHE A 60 19.48 7.12 -14.05
CA PHE A 60 18.58 8.25 -14.23
C PHE A 60 17.58 8.32 -13.09
N GLU A 61 17.22 9.55 -12.73
CA GLU A 61 16.15 9.86 -11.79
C GLU A 61 15.23 10.91 -12.41
N ASP A 62 13.95 10.59 -12.51
CA ASP A 62 12.92 11.52 -12.93
C ASP A 62 12.06 11.91 -11.73
N ASP A 63 11.90 13.22 -11.49
CA ASP A 63 11.05 13.74 -10.43
C ASP A 63 9.58 13.77 -10.88
N TYR A 64 8.74 13.06 -10.14
CA TYR A 64 7.29 12.97 -10.37
C TYR A 64 6.46 13.68 -9.30
N SER A 65 7.08 14.28 -8.29
CA SER A 65 6.43 14.85 -7.11
C SER A 65 5.36 15.90 -7.43
N ASN A 66 5.54 16.66 -8.51
CA ASN A 66 4.64 17.72 -8.93
C ASN A 66 3.49 17.25 -9.82
N TYR A 67 3.49 15.98 -10.27
CA TYR A 67 2.46 15.50 -11.17
C TYR A 67 1.16 15.07 -10.46
N GLY A 68 1.25 14.79 -9.16
CA GLY A 68 0.11 14.31 -8.38
C GLY A 68 -0.36 12.90 -8.76
N VAL A 69 0.46 12.12 -9.46
CA VAL A 69 0.15 10.73 -9.82
C VAL A 69 -0.02 9.92 -8.53
N THR A 70 -1.16 9.21 -8.42
CA THR A 70 -1.56 8.52 -7.19
C THR A 70 -2.00 7.09 -7.48
N TYR A 71 -1.52 6.15 -6.66
CA TYR A 71 -1.84 4.73 -6.69
C TYR A 71 -2.63 4.39 -5.43
N THR A 72 -3.86 3.92 -5.60
CA THR A 72 -4.73 3.49 -4.48
C THR A 72 -4.93 1.99 -4.53
N PHE A 73 -4.28 1.28 -3.60
CA PHE A 73 -4.44 -0.16 -3.41
C PHE A 73 -5.62 -0.42 -2.48
N LEU A 74 -6.71 -0.93 -3.04
CA LEU A 74 -7.92 -1.27 -2.30
C LEU A 74 -7.86 -2.71 -1.78
N ALA A 75 -8.35 -2.93 -0.56
CA ALA A 75 -8.31 -4.24 0.11
C ALA A 75 -9.03 -5.39 -0.65
N ASN A 76 -9.82 -5.07 -1.67
CA ASN A 76 -10.48 -6.04 -2.55
C ASN A 76 -9.61 -6.52 -3.73
N GLY A 77 -8.32 -6.14 -3.77
CA GLY A 77 -7.41 -6.51 -4.86
C GLY A 77 -7.52 -5.59 -6.09
N THR A 78 -8.13 -4.42 -5.96
CA THR A 78 -8.21 -3.42 -7.04
C THR A 78 -7.18 -2.31 -6.82
N LEU A 79 -6.36 -2.04 -7.82
CA LEU A 79 -5.47 -0.87 -7.89
C LEU A 79 -6.14 0.20 -8.76
N LYS A 80 -6.31 1.41 -8.22
CA LYS A 80 -6.70 2.59 -8.98
C LYS A 80 -5.50 3.50 -9.19
N ILE A 81 -5.28 3.94 -10.42
CA ILE A 81 -4.21 4.85 -10.81
C ILE A 81 -4.87 6.14 -11.28
N ASP A 82 -4.55 7.24 -10.60
CA ASP A 82 -4.87 8.60 -11.02
C ASP A 82 -3.59 9.23 -11.58
N ALA A 83 -3.63 9.66 -12.83
CA ALA A 83 -2.53 10.28 -13.56
C ALA A 83 -2.25 11.72 -13.09
N GLY A 84 -3.14 12.33 -12.32
CA GLY A 84 -3.02 13.73 -11.94
C GLY A 84 -2.95 14.62 -13.18
N ASN A 85 -1.89 15.44 -13.29
CA ASN A 85 -1.64 16.30 -14.46
C ASN A 85 -0.49 15.79 -15.35
N ASN A 86 0.01 14.56 -15.15
CA ASN A 86 1.06 13.99 -15.99
C ASN A 86 0.49 13.67 -17.40
N PRO A 87 1.04 14.23 -18.48
CA PRO A 87 0.53 14.02 -19.83
C PRO A 87 0.84 12.62 -20.41
N ASP A 88 1.85 11.94 -19.88
CA ASP A 88 2.30 10.62 -20.36
C ASP A 88 1.61 9.46 -19.61
N TRP A 89 0.76 9.80 -18.63
CA TRP A 89 0.04 8.83 -17.80
C TRP A 89 -1.47 8.89 -18.04
N VAL A 90 -2.13 7.75 -17.91
CA VAL A 90 -3.58 7.65 -18.03
C VAL A 90 -4.21 7.11 -16.75
N ASN A 91 -5.37 7.65 -16.40
CA ASN A 91 -6.19 7.09 -15.33
C ASN A 91 -6.55 5.65 -15.68
N ASN A 92 -6.29 4.73 -14.76
CA ASN A 92 -6.50 3.31 -15.00
C ASN A 92 -6.96 2.57 -13.75
N THR A 93 -7.51 1.38 -13.94
CA THR A 93 -7.78 0.42 -12.89
C THR A 93 -7.20 -0.92 -13.29
N ALA A 94 -6.50 -1.56 -12.36
CA ALA A 94 -5.88 -2.86 -12.54
C ALA A 94 -6.26 -3.79 -11.40
N ASN A 95 -6.16 -5.09 -11.61
CA ASN A 95 -6.19 -6.05 -10.52
C ASN A 95 -4.79 -6.19 -9.95
N TYR A 96 -4.70 -6.36 -8.63
CA TYR A 96 -3.44 -6.68 -7.99
C TYR A 96 -3.55 -7.80 -6.96
N GLU A 97 -2.45 -8.53 -6.83
CA GLU A 97 -2.21 -9.48 -5.74
C GLU A 97 -0.97 -9.02 -4.97
N PHE A 98 -0.99 -9.19 -3.65
CA PHE A 98 0.14 -8.87 -2.80
C PHE A 98 0.43 -10.02 -1.84
N GLY A 99 1.68 -10.46 -1.81
CA GLY A 99 2.07 -11.61 -1.00
C GLY A 99 3.40 -12.21 -1.42
N TYR A 100 3.74 -13.34 -0.80
CA TYR A 100 4.92 -14.10 -1.17
C TYR A 100 4.64 -14.92 -2.41
N PHE A 101 5.44 -14.72 -3.45
CA PHE A 101 5.32 -15.43 -4.72
C PHE A 101 6.71 -15.84 -5.24
N PRO A 102 6.82 -16.94 -5.99
CA PRO A 102 8.07 -17.30 -6.66
C PRO A 102 8.49 -16.16 -7.59
N LEU A 103 9.74 -15.72 -7.51
CA LEU A 103 10.22 -14.64 -8.38
C LEU A 103 10.11 -15.09 -9.86
N GLY A 104 10.65 -16.25 -10.20
CA GLY A 104 10.66 -16.77 -11.57
C GLY A 104 9.74 -17.97 -11.74
N GLY A 105 10.35 -19.15 -11.88
CA GLY A 105 9.67 -20.44 -12.01
C GLY A 105 9.00 -20.89 -10.70
N SER A 106 8.13 -21.90 -10.78
CA SER A 106 7.36 -22.40 -9.62
C SER A 106 8.21 -23.04 -8.52
N THR A 107 9.50 -23.28 -8.79
CA THR A 107 10.47 -23.84 -7.84
C THR A 107 11.42 -22.80 -7.26
N ASP A 108 11.33 -21.55 -7.73
CA ASP A 108 12.22 -20.48 -7.29
C ASP A 108 11.84 -20.01 -5.87
N PRO A 109 12.79 -19.43 -5.11
CA PRO A 109 12.50 -18.83 -3.84
C PRO A 109 11.37 -17.79 -3.94
N GLU A 110 10.49 -17.80 -2.94
CA GLU A 110 9.45 -16.79 -2.83
C GLU A 110 10.00 -15.48 -2.28
N ALA A 111 9.52 -14.38 -2.83
CA ALA A 111 9.75 -13.04 -2.31
C ALA A 111 8.41 -12.32 -2.14
N LEU A 112 8.39 -11.30 -1.29
CA LEU A 112 7.22 -10.44 -1.15
C LEU A 112 7.11 -9.56 -2.41
N LEU A 113 6.06 -9.78 -3.21
CA LEU A 113 5.86 -9.09 -4.49
C LEU A 113 4.46 -8.49 -4.58
N VAL A 114 4.33 -7.53 -5.49
CA VAL A 114 3.04 -7.10 -6.04
C VAL A 114 2.90 -7.70 -7.43
N LYS A 115 1.78 -8.34 -7.73
CA LYS A 115 1.40 -8.64 -9.11
C LYS A 115 0.38 -7.61 -9.56
N ILE A 116 0.62 -6.90 -10.65
CA ILE A 116 -0.34 -5.96 -11.24
C ILE A 116 -0.68 -6.48 -12.63
N ASP A 117 -1.95 -6.86 -12.85
CA ASP A 117 -2.43 -7.53 -14.06
C ASP A 117 -1.51 -8.69 -14.52
N GLY A 118 -1.06 -9.49 -13.55
CA GLY A 118 -0.17 -10.64 -13.77
C GLY A 118 1.32 -10.32 -13.89
N SER A 119 1.71 -9.05 -14.08
CA SER A 119 3.11 -8.63 -14.09
C SER A 119 3.67 -8.57 -12.67
N LYS A 120 4.84 -9.16 -12.43
CA LYS A 120 5.48 -9.20 -11.10
C LYS A 120 6.35 -7.96 -10.85
N TRP A 121 6.20 -7.40 -9.66
CA TRP A 121 6.95 -6.25 -9.17
C TRP A 121 7.57 -6.59 -7.81
N THR A 122 8.84 -6.27 -7.64
CA THR A 122 9.50 -6.32 -6.33
C THR A 122 8.84 -5.29 -5.43
N TYR A 123 8.74 -5.61 -4.14
CA TYR A 123 8.18 -4.71 -3.14
C TYR A 123 9.21 -4.47 -2.05
N SER A 124 9.42 -3.20 -1.72
CA SER A 124 10.06 -2.81 -0.47
C SER A 124 9.33 -1.63 0.16
N TYR A 125 9.37 -1.56 1.48
CA TYR A 125 8.84 -0.45 2.25
C TYR A 125 9.72 -0.25 3.49
N ASP A 126 10.24 0.96 3.66
CA ASP A 126 11.14 1.30 4.77
C ASP A 126 10.43 1.96 5.96
N GLY A 127 9.10 2.08 5.90
CA GLY A 127 8.28 2.81 6.88
C GLY A 127 7.86 4.20 6.42
N THR A 128 8.46 4.73 5.35
CA THR A 128 8.12 6.03 4.77
C THR A 128 7.86 5.91 3.27
N THR A 129 8.75 5.23 2.57
CA THR A 129 8.76 5.12 1.11
C THR A 129 8.49 3.69 0.69
N MET A 130 7.51 3.49 -0.18
CA MET A 130 7.29 2.23 -0.88
C MET A 130 8.04 2.28 -2.22
N ILE A 131 8.74 1.20 -2.57
CA ILE A 131 9.40 1.05 -3.88
C ILE A 131 8.82 -0.17 -4.58
N LEU A 132 8.34 0.04 -5.81
CA LEU A 132 7.93 -1.02 -6.72
C LEU A 132 8.89 -1.09 -7.91
N GLY A 133 9.68 -2.15 -8.00
CA GLY A 133 10.59 -2.39 -9.11
C GLY A 133 10.07 -3.44 -10.06
N LYS A 134 10.23 -3.26 -11.38
CA LYS A 134 9.86 -4.32 -12.33
C LYS A 134 10.76 -5.52 -12.12
N SER A 135 10.17 -6.68 -11.79
CA SER A 135 10.93 -7.91 -11.71
C SER A 135 11.22 -8.43 -13.12
N TYR A 136 12.42 -8.96 -13.37
CA TYR A 136 12.82 -9.72 -14.58
C TYR A 136 12.97 -8.97 -15.90
N VAL A 137 12.77 -7.66 -15.92
CA VAL A 137 13.02 -6.82 -17.09
C VAL A 137 13.68 -5.52 -16.67
N ASP A 138 14.55 -4.99 -17.51
CA ASP A 138 15.05 -3.63 -17.34
C ASP A 138 13.85 -2.67 -17.35
N GLY A 139 13.72 -1.89 -16.29
CA GLY A 139 12.59 -1.01 -16.07
C GLY A 139 12.85 -0.09 -14.89
N ALA A 140 12.01 0.92 -14.77
CA ALA A 140 12.10 1.84 -13.65
C ALA A 140 11.58 1.22 -12.35
N ASP A 141 12.24 1.61 -11.27
CA ASP A 141 11.74 1.50 -9.91
C ASP A 141 10.91 2.73 -9.58
N TYR A 142 9.75 2.48 -8.99
CA TYR A 142 8.73 3.49 -8.72
C TYR A 142 8.75 3.77 -7.23
N HIS A 143 9.03 5.01 -6.85
CA HIS A 143 9.14 5.45 -5.46
C HIS A 143 7.88 6.22 -5.08
N PHE A 144 7.28 5.82 -3.97
CA PHE A 144 6.02 6.37 -3.50
C PHE A 144 6.10 6.82 -2.05
N ASP A 145 5.51 7.98 -1.79
CA ASP A 145 5.20 8.42 -0.43
C ASP A 145 3.78 7.99 -0.06
N ARG A 146 3.58 7.66 1.21
CA ARG A 146 2.23 7.52 1.77
C ARG A 146 1.52 8.88 1.74
N LYS A 147 0.24 8.89 1.35
CA LYS A 147 -0.62 10.08 1.40
C LYS A 147 -1.50 10.13 2.64
#